data_AF-A1ZDZ5-F1
#
_entry.id   AF-A1ZDZ5-F1
#
_cell.length_a   1.000
_cell.length_b   1.000
_cell.length_c   1.000
_cell.angle_alpha   90.00
_cell.angle_beta   90.00
_cell.angle_gamma   90.00
#
_symmetry.space_group_name_H-M   'P 1'
#
loop_
_entity.id
_entity.type
_entity.pdbx_description
1 polymer ?
#
loop_
_entity_poly.entity_id
_entity_poly.type
_entity_poly.pdbx_seq_one_letter_code
_entity_poly.pdbx_strand_id
1 'polypeptide(L)' 'MTHDFKNVAEAFEWFMNNVYPGLSTAHKLKLKDVKYDYYHPNRTGVSEKRMRRVLSEHGKVEDIVRYHIKGRK' A
#
# COMPACT_ATOMS: atom_id res chain seq x y z
N MET A 1 14.34 6.90 -2.94
CA MET A 1 13.90 7.18 -1.54
C MET A 1 13.15 5.96 -1.06
N THR A 2 13.45 5.50 0.16
CA THR A 2 12.81 4.32 0.77
C THR A 2 11.95 4.80 1.94
N HIS A 3 10.74 4.28 2.05
CA HIS A 3 9.81 4.61 3.14
C HIS A 3 9.45 3.33 3.88
N ASP A 4 9.63 3.36 5.21
CA ASP A 4 9.27 2.25 6.09
C ASP A 4 7.89 2.50 6.70
N PHE A 5 7.03 1.50 6.64
CA PHE A 5 5.68 1.54 7.20
C PHE A 5 5.50 0.41 8.21
N LYS A 6 4.54 0.55 9.15
CA LYS A 6 4.29 -0.50 10.14
C LYS A 6 3.56 -1.71 9.57
N ASN A 7 2.79 -1.50 8.50
CA ASN A 7 2.03 -2.52 7.82
C ASN A 7 1.77 -2.13 6.35
N VAL A 8 1.25 -3.09 5.57
CA VAL A 8 0.97 -2.90 4.14
C VAL A 8 -0.12 -1.85 3.89
N ALA A 9 -1.10 -1.72 4.78
CA ALA A 9 -2.20 -0.76 4.60
C ALA A 9 -1.71 0.69 4.69
N GLU A 10 -0.83 1.00 5.64
CA GLU A 10 -0.16 2.32 5.74
C GLU A 10 0.68 2.62 4.48
N ALA A 11 1.43 1.63 3.98
CA ALA A 11 2.20 1.78 2.75
C ALA A 11 1.29 2.04 1.54
N PHE A 12 0.15 1.35 1.48
CA PHE A 12 -0.83 1.49 0.42
C PHE A 12 -1.55 2.84 0.46
N GLU A 13 -1.89 3.35 1.64
CA GLU A 13 -2.44 4.69 1.82
C GLU A 13 -1.45 5.77 1.35
N TRP A 14 -0.18 5.63 1.75
CA TRP A 14 0.87 6.53 1.27
C TRP A 14 1.00 6.51 -0.25
N PHE A 15 0.93 5.33 -0.87
CA PHE A 15 0.92 5.19 -2.33
C PHE A 15 -0.27 5.92 -2.97
N MET A 16 -1.48 5.77 -2.42
CA MET A 16 -2.69 6.43 -2.95
C MET A 16 -2.61 7.96 -2.87
N ASN A 17 -1.91 8.50 -1.87
CA ASN A 17 -1.78 9.95 -1.67
C ASN A 17 -0.59 10.58 -2.40
N ASN A 18 0.52 9.85 -2.57
CA ASN A 18 1.78 10.43 -3.09
C ASN A 18 2.11 9.95 -4.51
N VAL A 19 1.86 8.68 -4.83
CA VAL A 19 2.27 8.07 -6.11
C VAL A 19 1.11 8.04 -7.09
N TYR A 20 -0.07 7.59 -6.66
CA TYR A 20 -1.24 7.44 -7.52
C TYR A 20 -1.63 8.74 -8.28
N PRO A 21 -1.59 9.95 -7.69
CA PRO A 21 -1.91 11.18 -8.42
C PRO A 21 -0.97 11.46 -9.60
N GLY A 22 0.30 11.04 -9.49
CA GLY A 22 1.33 11.20 -10.52
C GLY A 22 1.30 10.14 -11.62
N LEU A 23 0.50 9.07 -11.47
CA LEU A 23 0.42 8.02 -12.47
C LEU A 23 -0.22 8.50 -13.79
N SER A 24 0.22 7.89 -14.90
CA SER A 24 -0.38 8.08 -16.21
C SER A 24 -1.83 7.59 -16.23
N THR A 25 -2.63 8.11 -17.18
CA THR A 25 -4.03 7.71 -17.36
C THR A 25 -4.18 6.20 -17.54
N ALA A 26 -3.28 5.56 -18.30
CA ALA A 26 -3.29 4.12 -18.54
C ALA A 26 -3.11 3.31 -17.23
N HIS A 27 -2.25 3.77 -16.33
CA HIS A 27 -2.04 3.11 -15.03
C HIS A 27 -3.21 3.36 -14.08
N LYS A 28 -3.74 4.59 -14.05
CA LYS A 28 -4.94 4.92 -13.26
C LYS A 28 -6.15 4.08 -13.68
N LEU A 29 -6.31 3.79 -14.97
CA LEU A 29 -7.37 2.92 -15.48
C LEU A 29 -7.27 1.50 -14.95
N LYS A 30 -6.06 0.92 -14.89
CA LYS A 30 -5.83 -0.42 -14.31
C LYS A 30 -6.17 -0.48 -12.81
N LEU A 31 -6.01 0.64 -12.12
CA LEU A 31 -6.28 0.77 -10.69
C LEU A 31 -7.70 1.27 -10.38
N LYS A 32 -8.57 1.45 -11.38
CA LYS A 32 -9.93 1.99 -11.19
C LYS A 32 -10.72 1.20 -10.15
N ASP A 33 -10.73 -0.13 -10.27
CA ASP A 33 -11.49 -0.99 -9.36
C ASP A 33 -10.85 -1.00 -7.97
N VAL A 34 -9.51 -0.96 -7.89
CA VAL A 34 -8.80 -0.88 -6.61
C VAL A 34 -9.12 0.43 -5.89
N LYS A 35 -9.09 1.55 -6.61
CA LYS A 35 -9.47 2.86 -6.08
C LYS A 35 -10.92 2.85 -5.60
N TYR A 36 -11.83 2.29 -6.40
CA TYR A 36 -13.24 2.18 -6.05
C TYR A 36 -13.40 1.34 -4.77
N ASP A 37 -12.80 0.15 -4.72
CA ASP A 37 -12.85 -0.74 -3.54
C ASP A 37 -12.23 -0.09 -2.29
N TYR A 38 -11.23 0.77 -2.45
CA TYR A 38 -10.55 1.45 -1.34
C TYR A 38 -11.37 2.60 -0.74
N TYR A 39 -11.99 3.45 -1.56
CA TYR A 39 -12.72 4.64 -1.07
C TYR A 39 -14.21 4.39 -0.79
N HIS A 40 -14.80 3.29 -1.26
CA HIS A 40 -16.23 3.04 -1.04
C HIS A 40 -16.51 2.41 0.34
N PRO A 41 -17.27 3.09 1.22
CA PRO A 41 -17.50 2.64 2.60
C PRO A 41 -18.34 1.36 2.71
N ASN A 42 -19.09 1.00 1.66
CA ASN A 42 -19.97 -0.17 1.63
C ASN A 42 -19.28 -1.43 1.05
N ARG A 43 -18.00 -1.38 0.73
CA ARG A 43 -17.22 -2.55 0.28
C ARG A 43 -16.34 -3.07 1.39
N THR A 44 -15.93 -4.32 1.26
CA THR A 44 -15.03 -5.02 2.18
C THR A 44 -13.60 -4.43 2.20
N GLY A 45 -13.35 -3.36 1.42
CA GLY A 45 -12.03 -2.77 1.22
C GLY A 45 -11.16 -3.55 0.22
N VAL A 46 -9.90 -3.16 0.12
CA VAL A 46 -8.89 -3.86 -0.67
C VAL A 46 -8.18 -4.87 0.23
N SER A 47 -8.08 -6.13 -0.18
CA SER A 47 -7.35 -7.13 0.60
C SER A 47 -5.85 -6.85 0.61
N GLU A 48 -5.16 -7.23 1.69
CA GLU A 48 -3.70 -7.02 1.82
C GLU A 48 -2.92 -7.61 0.64
N LYS A 49 -3.32 -8.81 0.16
CA LYS A 49 -2.72 -9.44 -1.02
C LYS A 49 -2.80 -8.55 -2.26
N ARG A 50 -3.93 -7.86 -2.46
CA ARG A 50 -4.14 -6.96 -3.60
C ARG A 50 -3.40 -5.64 -3.40
N MET A 51 -3.31 -5.13 -2.18
CA MET A 51 -2.47 -3.97 -1.84
C MET A 51 -0.99 -4.24 -2.15
N ARG A 52 -0.44 -5.36 -1.67
CA ARG A 52 0.96 -5.78 -1.95
C ARG A 52 1.22 -5.86 -3.45
N ARG A 53 0.29 -6.45 -4.21
CA ARG A 53 0.43 -6.55 -5.67
C ARG A 53 0.55 -5.17 -6.33
N VAL A 54 -0.32 -4.23 -5.97
CA VAL A 54 -0.28 -2.87 -6.53
C VAL A 54 1.02 -2.16 -6.16
N LEU A 55 1.47 -2.28 -4.91
CA LEU A 55 2.74 -1.69 -4.49
C LEU A 55 3.93 -2.27 -5.26
N SER A 56 3.96 -3.58 -5.47
CA SER A 56 5.02 -4.26 -6.23
C SER A 56 4.98 -3.97 -7.74
N GLU A 57 3.82 -3.63 -8.30
CA GLU A 57 3.70 -3.22 -9.72
C GLU A 57 4.29 -1.82 -9.97
N HIS A 58 4.38 -0.99 -8.93
CA HIS A 58 4.83 0.40 -9.01
C HIS A 58 6.11 0.70 -8.23
N GLY A 59 6.73 -0.31 -7.62
CA GLY A 59 7.95 -0.16 -6.82
C GLY A 59 8.48 -1.50 -6.31
N LYS A 60 9.48 -1.43 -5.43
CA LYS A 60 10.00 -2.61 -4.72
C LYS A 60 9.43 -2.62 -3.32
N VAL A 61 8.79 -3.73 -2.93
CA VAL A 61 8.23 -3.93 -1.57
C VAL A 61 9.10 -4.97 -0.85
N GLU A 62 9.54 -4.66 0.35
CA GLU A 62 10.35 -5.54 1.20
C GLU A 62 9.68 -5.67 2.58
N ASP A 63 9.61 -6.89 3.12
CA ASP A 63 9.07 -7.15 4.46
C ASP A 63 10.17 -6.99 5.51
N ILE A 64 10.09 -5.93 6.33
CA ILE A 64 11.05 -5.65 7.41
C ILE A 64 10.51 -6.22 8.73
N VAL A 65 11.13 -7.28 9.24
CA VAL A 65 10.81 -7.85 10.56
C VAL A 65 11.74 -7.24 11.61
N ARG A 66 11.19 -6.52 12.60
CA ARG A 66 11.96 -5.96 13.73
C ARG A 66 11.54 -6.63 15.03
N TYR A 67 12.52 -7.12 15.78
CA TYR A 67 12.32 -7.75 17.08
C TYR A 67 13.09 -6.97 18.15
N HIS A 68 12.40 -6.55 19.21
CA HIS A 68 12.97 -5.77 20.31
C HIS A 68 12.88 -6.56 21.62
N ILE A 69 14.01 -6.76 22.29
CA ILE A 69 14.06 -7.39 23.61
C ILE A 69 13.71 -6.34 24.67
N LYS A 70 12.76 -6.64 25.56
CA LYS A 70 12.56 -5.84 26.77
C LYS A 70 13.73 -6.11 27.70
N GLY A 71 14.55 -5.09 27.99
CA GLY A 71 15.61 -5.20 28.98
C GLY A 71 15.05 -5.68 30.32
N ARG A 72 15.60 -6.77 30.85
CA ARG A 72 15.37 -7.14 32.25
C ARG A 72 15.94 -6.00 33.09
N LYS A 73 15.08 -5.31 33.83
CA LYS A 73 15.50 -4.54 35.02
C LYS A 73 16.01 -5.50 36.07
#